data_AF-A0A359EI37-F1
#
_entry.id   AF-A0A359EI37-F1
#
_cell.length_a   1.000
_cell.length_b   1.000
_cell.length_c   1.000
_cell.angle_alpha   90.00
_cell.angle_beta   90.00
_cell.angle_gamma   90.00
#
_symmetry.space_group_name_H-M   'P 1'
#
loop_
_entity.id
_entity.type
_entity.pdbx_description
1 polymer ?
#
loop_
_entity_poly.entity_id
_entity_poly.type
_entity_poly.pdbx_seq_one_letter_code
_entity_poly.pdbx_strand_id
1 'polypeptide(L)' 'AGMFTYEIEAELCPGCGLCIKACTSEAITGSKKQPHMIDQAKCLQC' A
#
# COMPACT_ATOMS: atom_id res chain seq x y z
N ALA A 1 -22.37 -1.63 5.38
CA ALA A 1 -21.10 -2.10 4.81
C ALA A 1 -20.25 -0.87 4.55
N GLY A 2 -19.13 -0.70 5.27
CA GLY A 2 -18.27 0.48 5.10
C GLY A 2 -17.34 0.29 3.92
N MET A 3 -17.37 1.21 2.97
CA MET A 3 -16.42 1.27 1.85
C MET A 3 -15.24 2.14 2.29
N PHE A 4 -14.20 1.52 2.83
CA PHE A 4 -12.98 2.24 3.26
C PHE A 4 -11.83 1.89 2.32
N THR A 5 -11.40 2.81 1.47
CA THR A 5 -10.19 2.62 0.66
C THR A 5 -8.97 3.08 1.44
N TYR A 6 -7.91 2.28 1.40
CA TYR A 6 -6.62 2.67 1.94
C TYR A 6 -5.75 3.20 0.80
N GLU A 7 -5.13 4.35 1.01
CA GLU A 7 -4.28 5.01 0.03
C GLU A 7 -2.95 5.39 0.68
N ILE A 8 -1.89 5.45 -0.13
CA ILE A 8 -0.56 5.87 0.32
C ILE A 8 -0.31 7.26 -0.27
N GLU A 9 -0.18 8.25 0.60
CA GLU A 9 0.15 9.61 0.20
C GLU A 9 1.60 9.64 -0.33
N ALA A 10 1.76 9.84 -1.63
CA ALA A 10 3.07 9.71 -2.28
C ALA A 10 4.11 10.71 -1.74
N GLU A 11 3.67 11.91 -1.37
CA GLU A 11 4.53 12.97 -0.83
C GLU A 11 5.04 12.66 0.58
N LEU A 12 4.30 11.86 1.34
CA LEU A 12 4.67 11.45 2.70
C LEU A 12 5.32 10.08 2.74
N CYS A 13 5.33 9.33 1.64
CA CYS A 13 5.89 7.99 1.57
C CYS A 13 7.41 8.04 1.37
N PRO A 14 8.23 7.69 2.39
CA PRO A 14 9.69 7.67 2.23
C PRO A 14 10.19 6.46 1.42
N GLY A 15 9.30 5.60 0.94
CA GLY A 15 9.69 4.37 0.23
C GLY A 15 10.41 3.35 1.12
N CYS A 16 9.99 3.20 2.39
CA CYS A 16 10.64 2.32 3.38
C CYS A 16 10.38 0.81 3.16
N GLY A 17 9.25 0.46 2.55
CA GLY A 17 8.86 -0.91 2.18
C GLY A 17 8.22 -1.72 3.32
N LEU A 18 7.95 -1.11 4.47
CA LEU A 18 7.31 -1.79 5.60
C LEU A 18 5.88 -2.24 5.27
N CYS A 19 5.13 -1.40 4.56
CA CYS A 19 3.78 -1.71 4.10
C CYS A 19 3.75 -2.92 3.15
N ILE A 20 4.73 -3.03 2.23
CA ILE A 20 4.84 -4.18 1.31
C ILE A 20 5.05 -5.48 2.10
N LYS A 21 5.93 -5.46 3.10
CA LYS A 21 6.20 -6.65 3.94
C LYS A 21 5.01 -7.05 4.81
N ALA A 22 4.22 -6.08 5.26
CA ALA A 22 3.06 -6.32 6.11
C ALA A 22 1.84 -6.83 5.30
N CYS A 23 1.75 -6.46 4.01
CA CYS A 23 0.61 -6.81 3.17
C CYS A 23 0.62 -8.30 2.78
N THR A 24 -0.21 -9.10 3.44
CA THR A 24 -0.34 -10.54 3.18
C THR A 24 -0.94 -10.87 1.81
N SER A 25 -1.76 -9.97 1.25
CA SER A 25 -2.35 -10.13 -0.09
C SER A 25 -1.47 -9.61 -1.22
N GLU A 26 -0.26 -9.15 -0.92
CA GLU A 26 0.67 -8.60 -1.92
C GLU A 26 0.05 -7.47 -2.78
N ALA A 27 -0.90 -6.73 -2.18
CA ALA A 27 -1.61 -5.64 -2.85
C ALA A 27 -0.78 -4.36 -2.96
N ILE A 28 0.35 -4.25 -2.27
CA ILE A 28 1.15 -3.02 -2.25
C ILE A 28 2.37 -3.20 -3.15
N THR A 29 2.56 -2.27 -4.07
CA THR A 29 3.67 -2.27 -5.04
C THR A 29 4.54 -1.03 -4.90
N GLY A 30 5.81 -1.14 -5.29
CA GLY A 30 6.76 -0.02 -5.35
C GLY A 30 8.17 -0.43 -4.93
N SER A 31 9.13 0.46 -5.16
CA SER A 31 10.55 0.21 -4.95
C SER A 31 11.12 1.00 -3.78
N LYS A 32 12.30 0.59 -3.28
CA LYS A 32 13.02 1.36 -2.25
C LYS A 32 13.20 2.81 -2.69
N LYS A 33 12.92 3.74 -1.77
CA LYS A 33 12.98 5.20 -1.99
C LYS A 33 12.02 5.71 -3.06
N GLN A 34 11.00 4.94 -3.43
CA GLN A 34 9.91 5.40 -4.27
C GLN A 34 8.59 5.28 -3.51
N PRO A 35 7.61 6.16 -3.80
CA PRO A 35 6.25 6.02 -3.28
C PRO A 35 5.69 4.65 -3.62
N HIS A 36 5.03 4.03 -2.65
CA HIS A 36 4.31 2.79 -2.88
C HIS A 36 2.86 3.07 -3.26
N MET A 37 2.23 2.11 -3.93
CA MET A 37 0.85 2.20 -4.39
C MET A 37 0.08 0.95 -3.98
N ILE A 38 -1.17 1.14 -3.52
CA ILE A 38 -2.06 0.06 -3.13
C ILE A 38 -2.95 -0.29 -4.33
N ASP A 39 -2.88 -1.54 -4.76
CA ASP A 39 -3.79 -2.15 -5.72
C ASP A 39 -5.12 -2.47 -5.01
N GLN A 40 -6.13 -1.64 -5.24
CA GLN A 40 -7.45 -1.79 -4.64
C GLN A 40 -8.16 -3.09 -5.07
N ALA A 41 -7.79 -3.70 -6.19
CA ALA A 41 -8.37 -4.98 -6.62
C ALA A 41 -7.87 -6.16 -5.79
N LYS A 42 -6.70 -6.03 -5.15
CA LYS A 42 -6.08 -7.06 -4.30
C LYS A 42 -6.14 -6.74 -2.82
N CYS A 43 -6.49 -5.51 -2.45
CA CYS A 43 -6.55 -5.09 -1.06
C CYS A 43 -7.72 -5.78 -0.35
N LEU A 44 -7.41 -6.51 0.71
CA LEU A 44 -8.42 -7.19 1.55
C LEU A 44 -8.88 -6.33 2.73
N GLN A 45 -8.35 -5.11 2.87
CA GLN A 45 -8.66 -4.19 3.96
C GLN A 45 -8.43 -4.82 5.36
N CYS A 46 -7.35 -5.60 5.49
CA CYS A 46 -7.00 -6.38 6.69
C CYS A 46 -6.42 -5.54 7.84
#